data_AF-A0A3D2B2G3-F1
#
_entry.id   AF-A0A3D2B2G3-F1
#
_cell.length_a   1.000
_cell.length_b   1.000
_cell.length_c   1.000
_cell.angle_alpha   90.00
_cell.angle_beta   90.00
_cell.angle_gamma   90.00
#
_symmetry.space_group_name_H-M   'P 1'
#
loop_
_entity.id
_entity.type
_entity.pdbx_description
1 polymer ?
#
loop_
_entity_poly.entity_id
_entity_poly.type
_entity_poly.pdbx_seq_one_letter_code
_entity_poly.pdbx_strand_id
1 'polypeptide(L)'
;LQATVRVDQFGPENGAKPAAQEGAGLLVRDLLGNPRQQPLKMGYEEFPAASNQVMNAIMTQDKKDHQRVKLQAITREGISHPWGDAGASIKKQSYKEEVDLSQTPEFRLKLQRNDDGFITAWAPLDSDTWVSKRVPRADLISVQNKDHYYVGFFASRNAKITVTNASLTTTSAHTVPSEPWQAEPLPVVVQLASSTVSASPDYLLQARANEDGVFSVRQNEVVIGNEKAVKAGEMYTLPARLEQTSTFTVTFTPAHGTPVNQQLTVERIADRDTTHLYAAPDGKADAQGTADAPLDLATAIALLAPGGKLVLKSGDYPQSEIPVAASGSSDKLKTLQADGKVVIHGLLLDASYWHINGIDVTGKSLRVQGSHNLIERVTAYRNDDTGIQISSPEKIGRPLWASYNRVV
;
A
#
# COMPACT_ATOMS: atom_id res chain seq x y z
N LEU A 1 -7.41 -33.98 -4.72
CA LEU A 1 -8.08 -33.89 -3.40
C LEU A 1 -9.56 -33.62 -3.62
N GLN A 2 -10.43 -34.40 -2.98
CA GLN A 2 -11.86 -34.11 -2.89
C GLN A 2 -12.33 -34.29 -1.44
N ALA A 3 -13.34 -33.55 -1.03
CA ALA A 3 -13.96 -33.70 0.28
C ALA A 3 -15.39 -33.18 0.28
N THR A 4 -16.15 -33.59 1.29
CA THR A 4 -17.39 -32.91 1.69
C THR A 4 -17.02 -31.80 2.67
N VAL A 5 -17.56 -30.61 2.46
CA VAL A 5 -17.28 -29.42 3.27
C VAL A 5 -18.60 -28.82 3.71
N ARG A 6 -18.79 -28.72 5.03
CA ARG A 6 -19.86 -27.95 5.66
C ARG A 6 -19.32 -26.61 6.13
N VAL A 7 -20.04 -25.54 5.84
CA VAL A 7 -19.73 -24.20 6.36
C VAL A 7 -20.54 -23.98 7.63
N ASP A 8 -19.87 -24.04 8.78
CA ASP A 8 -20.50 -23.86 10.08
C ASP A 8 -20.67 -22.37 10.42
N GLN A 9 -19.78 -21.52 9.90
CA GLN A 9 -19.82 -20.07 10.09
C GLN A 9 -19.07 -19.35 8.97
N PHE A 10 -19.63 -18.22 8.51
CA PHE A 10 -19.00 -17.35 7.53
C PHE A 10 -19.23 -15.86 7.84
N GLY A 11 -18.27 -15.25 8.53
CA GLY A 11 -18.29 -13.84 8.96
C GLY A 11 -18.12 -13.67 10.48
N PRO A 12 -17.88 -12.42 10.93
CA PRO A 12 -17.61 -12.09 12.33
C PRO A 12 -18.67 -12.60 13.31
N GLU A 13 -18.23 -13.09 14.47
CA GLU A 13 -19.12 -13.57 15.55
C GLU A 13 -19.88 -12.44 16.26
N ASN A 14 -19.43 -11.19 16.09
CA ASN A 14 -20.05 -10.01 16.69
C ASN A 14 -21.23 -9.43 15.88
N GLY A 15 -21.68 -10.14 14.83
CA GLY A 15 -22.78 -9.71 13.96
C GLY A 15 -22.42 -8.65 12.91
N ALA A 16 -21.14 -8.24 12.82
CA ALA A 16 -20.68 -7.39 11.73
C ALA A 16 -20.65 -8.19 10.42
N LYS A 17 -20.96 -7.53 9.29
CA LYS A 17 -20.97 -8.18 7.98
C LYS A 17 -19.58 -8.67 7.56
N PRO A 18 -19.48 -9.70 6.68
CA PRO A 18 -18.20 -10.16 6.15
C PRO A 18 -17.44 -9.03 5.44
N ALA A 19 -16.12 -8.96 5.62
CA ALA A 19 -15.27 -7.97 4.96
C ALA A 19 -14.62 -8.49 3.66
N ALA A 20 -14.91 -9.73 3.28
CA ALA A 20 -14.20 -10.54 2.27
C ALA A 20 -12.74 -10.86 2.65
N GLN A 21 -12.48 -10.90 3.95
CA GLN A 21 -11.29 -11.54 4.53
C GLN A 21 -11.59 -12.99 4.96
N GLU A 22 -12.87 -13.36 4.94
CA GLU A 22 -13.40 -14.71 5.12
C GLU A 22 -13.17 -15.55 3.86
N GLY A 23 -12.56 -16.71 4.02
CA GLY A 23 -12.32 -17.67 2.96
C GLY A 23 -12.02 -19.04 3.54
N ALA A 24 -12.57 -20.09 2.94
CA ALA A 24 -12.30 -21.47 3.35
C ALA A 24 -12.34 -22.41 2.14
N GLY A 25 -11.82 -23.62 2.27
CA GLY A 25 -11.90 -24.62 1.20
C GLY A 25 -10.63 -25.45 1.06
N LEU A 26 -10.30 -25.79 -0.19
CA LEU A 26 -9.15 -26.63 -0.54
C LEU A 26 -8.04 -25.76 -1.13
N LEU A 27 -6.78 -26.07 -0.83
CA LEU A 27 -5.64 -25.44 -1.49
C LEU A 27 -4.54 -26.43 -1.83
N VAL A 28 -3.71 -26.02 -2.77
CA VAL A 28 -2.37 -26.54 -3.01
C VAL A 28 -1.40 -25.35 -3.08
N ARG A 29 -0.21 -25.49 -2.48
CA ARG A 29 0.82 -24.43 -2.48
C ARG A 29 2.24 -24.98 -2.46
N ASP A 30 3.17 -24.29 -3.12
CA ASP A 30 4.59 -24.45 -2.79
C ASP A 30 4.91 -23.67 -1.52
N LEU A 31 5.85 -24.14 -0.71
CA LEU A 31 6.23 -23.39 0.48
C LEU A 31 7.70 -23.65 0.80
N LEU A 32 8.41 -22.55 1.03
CA LEU A 32 9.73 -22.54 1.63
C LEU A 32 9.62 -21.96 3.04
N GLY A 33 10.36 -22.54 3.97
CA GLY A 33 10.40 -22.08 5.36
C GLY A 33 9.85 -23.10 6.35
N ASN A 34 10.22 -22.89 7.61
CA ASN A 34 9.83 -23.76 8.71
C ASN A 34 8.36 -23.51 9.11
N PRO A 35 7.67 -24.52 9.65
CA PRO A 35 6.38 -24.28 10.28
C PRO A 35 6.51 -23.27 11.43
N ARG A 36 5.40 -22.59 11.69
CA ARG A 36 5.24 -21.69 12.83
C ARG A 36 5.70 -22.39 14.11
N GLN A 37 6.50 -21.70 14.93
CA GLN A 37 6.94 -22.29 16.19
C GLN A 37 5.77 -22.34 17.18
N GLN A 38 5.64 -23.45 17.89
CA GLN A 38 4.64 -23.64 18.93
C GLN A 38 5.33 -24.19 20.18
N PRO A 39 5.48 -23.39 21.26
CA PRO A 39 5.02 -22.00 21.41
C PRO A 39 5.81 -20.99 20.58
N LEU A 40 5.27 -19.78 20.38
CA LEU A 40 5.97 -18.68 19.73
C LEU A 40 7.23 -18.31 20.54
N LYS A 41 8.39 -18.34 19.89
CA LYS A 41 9.66 -17.94 20.51
C LYS A 41 9.84 -16.43 20.39
N MET A 42 10.01 -15.74 21.53
CA MET A 42 10.28 -14.30 21.55
C MET A 42 11.55 -13.97 20.75
N GLY A 43 11.48 -12.94 19.90
CA GLY A 43 12.57 -12.53 19.03
C GLY A 43 12.78 -13.40 17.79
N TYR A 44 11.97 -14.45 17.58
CA TYR A 44 11.97 -15.21 16.33
C TYR A 44 11.07 -14.52 15.30
N GLU A 45 11.66 -14.08 14.20
CA GLU A 45 10.92 -13.54 13.07
C GLU A 45 10.29 -14.69 12.28
N GLU A 46 8.97 -14.78 12.31
CA GLU A 46 8.21 -15.72 11.49
C GLU A 46 8.01 -15.11 10.12
N PHE A 47 8.64 -15.70 9.09
CA PHE A 47 8.33 -15.31 7.72
C PHE A 47 6.85 -15.58 7.41
N PRO A 48 6.20 -14.74 6.59
CA PRO A 48 4.78 -14.90 6.24
C PRO A 48 4.49 -16.18 5.46
N ALA A 49 5.53 -16.91 5.05
CA ALA A 49 5.48 -18.13 4.25
C ALA A 49 4.67 -17.91 2.96
N ALA A 50 5.09 -16.88 2.21
CA ALA A 50 4.54 -16.57 0.90
C ALA A 50 4.73 -17.77 -0.04
N SER A 51 3.75 -17.97 -0.92
CA SER A 51 3.59 -19.18 -1.72
C SER A 51 2.88 -18.94 -3.03
N ASN A 52 3.31 -19.59 -4.09
CA ASN A 52 2.42 -19.81 -5.22
C ASN A 52 1.37 -20.83 -4.80
N GLN A 53 0.12 -20.61 -5.20
CA GLN A 53 -0.98 -21.44 -4.73
C GLN A 53 -2.14 -21.44 -5.71
N VAL A 54 -2.88 -22.54 -5.67
CA VAL A 54 -4.19 -22.68 -6.32
C VAL A 54 -5.19 -23.10 -5.24
N MET A 55 -6.30 -22.39 -5.16
CA MET A 55 -7.33 -22.59 -4.15
C MET A 55 -8.67 -22.81 -4.84
N ASN A 56 -9.41 -23.80 -4.34
CA ASN A 56 -10.86 -23.88 -4.53
C ASN A 56 -11.50 -23.28 -3.27
N ALA A 57 -11.85 -21.99 -3.36
CA ALA A 57 -12.18 -21.17 -2.23
C ALA A 57 -13.68 -20.83 -2.19
N ILE A 58 -14.28 -21.02 -1.01
CA ILE A 58 -15.57 -20.46 -0.60
C ILE A 58 -15.30 -19.03 -0.13
N MET A 59 -15.95 -18.06 -0.75
CA MET A 59 -15.80 -16.63 -0.47
C MET A 59 -17.18 -15.98 -0.32
N THR A 60 -17.30 -14.86 0.38
CA THR A 60 -18.57 -14.11 0.46
C THR A 60 -19.01 -13.68 -0.95
N GLN A 61 -20.32 -13.74 -1.24
CA GLN A 61 -20.88 -13.32 -2.52
C GLN A 61 -20.59 -11.84 -2.77
N ASP A 62 -21.07 -10.97 -1.88
CA ASP A 62 -21.06 -9.51 -2.05
C ASP A 62 -20.95 -8.72 -0.74
N LYS A 63 -20.59 -9.38 0.39
CA LYS A 63 -20.47 -8.77 1.72
C LYS A 63 -21.77 -8.24 2.32
N LYS A 64 -22.94 -8.50 1.72
CA LYS A 64 -24.21 -7.98 2.24
C LYS A 64 -24.77 -8.80 3.40
N ASP A 65 -24.48 -10.10 3.42
CA ASP A 65 -24.88 -11.04 4.46
C ASP A 65 -23.87 -12.19 4.63
N HIS A 66 -24.14 -13.03 5.61
CA HIS A 66 -23.34 -14.18 6.03
C HIS A 66 -23.73 -15.50 5.35
N GLN A 67 -24.83 -15.49 4.59
CA GLN A 67 -25.47 -16.70 4.08
C GLN A 67 -25.06 -16.99 2.66
N ARG A 68 -24.85 -15.95 1.84
CA ARG A 68 -24.53 -16.11 0.42
C ARG A 68 -23.04 -16.13 0.18
N VAL A 69 -22.60 -17.22 -0.42
CA VAL A 69 -21.20 -17.45 -0.81
C VAL A 69 -21.08 -17.75 -2.31
N LYS A 70 -19.84 -17.62 -2.79
CA LYS A 70 -19.40 -18.05 -4.12
C LYS A 70 -18.19 -18.94 -4.03
N LEU A 71 -18.04 -19.78 -5.02
CA LEU A 71 -16.88 -20.63 -5.22
C LEU A 71 -15.98 -19.99 -6.26
N GLN A 72 -14.72 -19.84 -5.91
CA GLN A 72 -13.70 -19.21 -6.73
C GLN A 72 -12.50 -20.13 -6.91
N ALA A 73 -12.00 -20.17 -8.15
CA ALA A 73 -10.62 -20.55 -8.40
C ALA A 73 -9.75 -19.33 -8.08
N ILE A 74 -8.90 -19.44 -7.07
CA ILE A 74 -7.96 -18.38 -6.72
C ILE A 74 -6.55 -18.87 -6.99
N THR A 75 -5.79 -18.14 -7.78
CA THR A 75 -4.36 -18.37 -7.95
C THR A 75 -3.56 -17.23 -7.34
N ARG A 76 -2.41 -17.55 -6.75
CA ARG A 76 -1.34 -16.60 -6.52
C ARG A 76 -0.08 -17.12 -7.21
N GLU A 77 0.59 -16.24 -7.93
CA GLU A 77 1.78 -16.55 -8.72
C GLU A 77 2.80 -15.42 -8.65
N GLY A 78 4.04 -15.73 -9.01
CA GLY A 78 5.15 -14.78 -8.95
C GLY A 78 5.84 -14.70 -7.60
N ILE A 79 5.66 -15.72 -6.75
CA ILE A 79 6.40 -15.83 -5.49
C ILE A 79 7.62 -16.72 -5.72
N SER A 80 8.80 -16.19 -5.46
CA SER A 80 10.06 -16.91 -5.46
C SER A 80 10.73 -16.92 -4.08
N HIS A 81 10.29 -16.05 -3.17
CA HIS A 81 10.84 -15.92 -1.84
C HIS A 81 9.79 -16.11 -0.74
N PRO A 82 10.15 -16.67 0.43
CA PRO A 82 9.21 -16.94 1.52
C PRO A 82 8.65 -15.67 2.20
N TRP A 83 9.25 -14.51 1.97
CA TRP A 83 8.74 -13.20 2.39
C TRP A 83 7.86 -12.51 1.33
N GLY A 84 7.77 -13.08 0.12
CA GLY A 84 7.01 -12.54 -1.01
C GLY A 84 7.85 -11.70 -1.97
N ASP A 85 7.24 -11.34 -3.10
CA ASP A 85 7.91 -10.70 -4.23
C ASP A 85 7.07 -9.53 -4.77
N ALA A 86 7.76 -8.49 -5.25
CA ALA A 86 7.11 -7.38 -5.93
C ALA A 86 6.51 -7.85 -7.27
N GLY A 87 5.31 -7.37 -7.59
CA GLY A 87 4.63 -7.75 -8.84
C GLY A 87 4.06 -9.16 -8.86
N ALA A 88 4.02 -9.85 -7.71
CA ALA A 88 3.22 -11.07 -7.57
C ALA A 88 1.73 -10.77 -7.82
N SER A 89 1.03 -11.71 -8.45
CA SER A 89 -0.36 -11.54 -8.86
C SER A 89 -1.29 -12.48 -8.13
N ILE A 90 -2.52 -12.01 -7.87
CA ILE A 90 -3.62 -12.83 -7.39
C ILE A 90 -4.77 -12.75 -8.38
N LYS A 91 -5.15 -13.87 -8.98
CA LYS A 91 -6.30 -13.97 -9.87
C LYS A 91 -7.44 -14.69 -9.17
N LYS A 92 -8.64 -14.10 -9.20
CA LYS A 92 -9.85 -14.69 -8.61
C LYS A 92 -10.88 -14.89 -9.72
N GLN A 93 -11.37 -16.11 -9.88
CA GLN A 93 -12.36 -16.44 -10.90
C GLN A 93 -13.53 -17.16 -10.25
N SER A 94 -14.65 -16.47 -10.09
CA SER A 94 -15.91 -17.09 -9.70
C SER A 94 -16.34 -18.10 -10.76
N TYR A 95 -16.85 -19.25 -10.32
CA TYR A 95 -17.41 -20.27 -11.21
C TYR A 95 -18.74 -20.86 -10.72
N LYS A 96 -19.12 -20.57 -9.47
CA LYS A 96 -20.45 -20.83 -8.92
C LYS A 96 -20.77 -19.72 -7.93
N GLU A 97 -21.84 -18.99 -8.17
CA GLU A 97 -22.28 -17.86 -7.34
C GLU A 97 -23.65 -18.13 -6.72
N GLU A 98 -24.04 -17.27 -5.78
CA GLU A 98 -25.34 -17.29 -5.10
C GLU A 98 -25.64 -18.64 -4.42
N VAL A 99 -24.63 -19.25 -3.78
CA VAL A 99 -24.85 -20.42 -2.91
C VAL A 99 -25.35 -19.93 -1.56
N ASP A 100 -26.60 -20.26 -1.25
CA ASP A 100 -27.22 -19.95 0.04
C ASP A 100 -26.90 -21.04 1.06
N LEU A 101 -26.05 -20.70 2.04
CA LEU A 101 -25.64 -21.60 3.13
C LEU A 101 -26.80 -21.97 4.07
N SER A 102 -27.90 -21.23 4.09
CA SER A 102 -29.08 -21.62 4.87
C SER A 102 -29.81 -22.82 4.25
N GLN A 103 -29.68 -23.01 2.94
CA GLN A 103 -30.31 -24.09 2.18
C GLN A 103 -29.32 -25.21 1.86
N THR A 104 -28.08 -24.86 1.55
CA THR A 104 -27.00 -25.79 1.18
C THR A 104 -25.75 -25.51 2.03
N PRO A 105 -25.79 -25.80 3.35
CA PRO A 105 -24.65 -25.58 4.24
C PRO A 105 -23.50 -26.55 3.96
N GLU A 106 -23.77 -27.69 3.32
CA GLU A 106 -22.83 -28.77 3.06
C GLU A 106 -22.83 -29.16 1.57
N PHE A 107 -21.63 -29.32 1.00
CA PHE A 107 -21.44 -29.63 -0.42
C PHE A 107 -20.09 -30.27 -0.69
N ARG A 108 -19.90 -30.79 -1.90
CA ARG A 108 -18.66 -31.45 -2.33
C ARG A 108 -17.73 -30.46 -3.03
N LEU A 109 -16.47 -30.46 -2.64
CA LEU A 109 -15.41 -29.70 -3.30
C LEU A 109 -14.31 -30.62 -3.83
N LYS A 110 -13.74 -30.23 -4.97
CA LYS A 110 -12.62 -30.93 -5.62
C LYS A 110 -11.55 -29.94 -6.08
N LEU A 111 -10.30 -30.29 -5.83
CA LEU A 111 -9.11 -29.64 -6.37
C LEU A 111 -8.21 -30.72 -6.97
N GLN A 112 -8.06 -30.69 -8.28
CA GLN A 112 -7.28 -31.64 -9.06
C GLN A 112 -6.16 -30.92 -9.79
N ARG A 113 -4.97 -31.50 -9.79
CA ARG A 113 -3.85 -31.17 -10.68
C ARG A 113 -3.78 -32.26 -11.76
N ASN A 114 -3.60 -31.87 -13.01
CA ASN A 114 -3.23 -32.77 -14.11
C ASN A 114 -2.00 -32.19 -14.83
N ASP A 115 -1.58 -32.80 -15.94
CA ASP A 115 -0.37 -32.37 -16.66
C ASP A 115 -0.46 -30.96 -17.27
N ASP A 116 -1.68 -30.51 -17.57
CA ASP A 116 -1.94 -29.21 -18.19
C ASP A 116 -2.21 -28.07 -17.20
N GLY A 117 -2.61 -28.39 -15.96
CA GLY A 117 -3.07 -27.39 -14.99
C GLY A 117 -3.86 -27.93 -13.81
N PHE A 118 -4.84 -27.14 -13.39
CA PHE A 118 -5.70 -27.43 -12.25
C PHE A 118 -7.18 -27.36 -12.63
N ILE A 119 -7.99 -28.13 -11.90
CA ILE A 119 -9.44 -28.11 -11.95
C ILE A 119 -9.96 -27.89 -10.53
N THR A 120 -10.65 -26.78 -10.33
CA THR A 120 -11.47 -26.53 -9.14
C THR A 120 -12.91 -26.91 -9.47
N ALA A 121 -13.64 -27.55 -8.55
CA ALA A 121 -15.02 -27.92 -8.79
C ALA A 121 -15.87 -27.96 -7.52
N TRP A 122 -17.17 -27.78 -7.71
CA TRP A 122 -18.22 -27.83 -6.70
C TRP A 122 -19.37 -28.69 -7.20
N ALA A 123 -20.02 -29.42 -6.29
CA ALA A 123 -21.29 -30.12 -6.54
C ALA A 123 -22.14 -30.13 -5.26
N PRO A 124 -23.49 -30.13 -5.38
CA PRO A 124 -24.37 -30.47 -4.26
C PRO A 124 -23.99 -31.82 -3.63
N LEU A 125 -24.32 -32.02 -2.34
CA LEU A 125 -23.92 -33.20 -1.57
C LEU A 125 -24.27 -34.53 -2.29
N ASP A 126 -25.49 -34.63 -2.80
CA ASP A 126 -26.02 -35.86 -3.42
C ASP A 126 -25.96 -35.83 -4.96
N SER A 127 -25.08 -35.01 -5.54
CA SER A 127 -24.94 -34.89 -6.99
C SER A 127 -23.55 -35.27 -7.47
N ASP A 128 -23.50 -35.97 -8.60
CA ASP A 128 -22.28 -36.20 -9.37
C ASP A 128 -22.11 -35.19 -10.53
N THR A 129 -22.99 -34.19 -10.61
CA THR A 129 -22.85 -33.10 -11.58
C THR A 129 -21.97 -32.00 -11.01
N TRP A 130 -20.74 -31.93 -11.52
CA TRP A 130 -19.74 -30.97 -11.09
C TRP A 130 -19.78 -29.69 -11.94
N VAL A 131 -19.87 -28.54 -11.27
CA VAL A 131 -19.56 -27.24 -11.86
C VAL A 131 -18.08 -26.97 -11.61
N SER A 132 -17.32 -26.67 -12.65
CA SER A 132 -15.86 -26.60 -12.55
C SER A 132 -15.23 -25.41 -13.26
N LYS A 133 -14.02 -25.07 -12.83
CA LYS A 133 -13.16 -24.08 -13.46
C LYS A 133 -11.76 -24.64 -13.65
N ARG A 134 -11.28 -24.54 -14.89
CA ARG A 134 -9.90 -24.86 -15.26
C ARG A 134 -8.99 -23.66 -15.02
N VAL A 135 -7.80 -23.95 -14.52
CA VAL A 135 -6.68 -23.02 -14.34
C VAL A 135 -5.50 -23.64 -15.09
N PRO A 136 -4.90 -22.97 -16.09
CA PRO A 136 -3.77 -23.54 -16.85
C PRO A 136 -2.49 -23.58 -16.00
N ARG A 137 -1.47 -24.28 -16.51
CA ARG A 137 -0.12 -24.41 -15.94
C ARG A 137 -0.07 -25.26 -14.68
N ALA A 138 0.34 -26.51 -14.84
CA ALA A 138 0.44 -27.45 -13.72
C ALA A 138 1.61 -27.11 -12.77
N ASP A 139 2.64 -26.43 -13.26
CA ASP A 139 3.87 -26.07 -12.57
C ASP A 139 3.77 -24.78 -11.72
N LEU A 140 2.59 -24.16 -11.63
CA LEU A 140 2.34 -22.98 -10.78
C LEU A 140 2.78 -23.15 -9.32
N ILE A 141 2.74 -24.38 -8.80
CA ILE A 141 3.04 -24.73 -7.40
C ILE A 141 4.37 -25.47 -7.26
N SER A 142 5.30 -25.25 -8.19
CA SER A 142 6.65 -25.83 -8.17
C SER A 142 7.74 -24.81 -8.47
N VAL A 143 7.52 -23.54 -8.11
CA VAL A 143 8.47 -22.45 -8.35
C VAL A 143 9.49 -22.39 -7.22
N GLN A 144 8.99 -22.34 -5.98
CA GLN A 144 9.83 -22.23 -4.79
C GLN A 144 10.44 -23.57 -4.37
N ASN A 145 9.69 -24.67 -4.56
CA ASN A 145 10.15 -26.02 -4.27
C ASN A 145 9.67 -26.95 -5.40
N LYS A 146 10.62 -27.54 -6.13
CA LYS A 146 10.33 -28.40 -7.29
C LYS A 146 9.95 -29.83 -6.88
N ASP A 147 10.36 -30.26 -5.70
CA ASP A 147 10.24 -31.64 -5.24
C ASP A 147 8.97 -31.85 -4.41
N HIS A 148 8.51 -30.81 -3.70
CA HIS A 148 7.42 -30.92 -2.75
C HIS A 148 6.48 -29.71 -2.79
N TYR A 149 5.18 -30.00 -2.62
CA TYR A 149 4.13 -29.02 -2.40
C TYR A 149 3.11 -29.57 -1.40
N TYR A 150 2.37 -28.67 -0.78
CA TYR A 150 1.40 -28.99 0.25
C TYR A 150 0.00 -28.91 -0.32
N VAL A 151 -0.83 -29.92 -0.05
CA VAL A 151 -2.25 -29.97 -0.43
C VAL A 151 -3.09 -30.21 0.80
N GLY A 152 -4.21 -29.51 0.93
CA GLY A 152 -5.05 -29.64 2.11
C GLY A 152 -6.21 -28.66 2.14
N PHE A 153 -6.61 -28.32 3.35
CA PHE A 153 -7.77 -27.46 3.63
C PHE A 153 -7.32 -26.18 4.33
N PHE A 154 -8.12 -25.12 4.21
CA PHE A 154 -7.93 -23.89 4.97
C PHE A 154 -9.26 -23.29 5.43
N ALA A 155 -9.16 -22.50 6.50
CA ALA A 155 -10.16 -21.55 6.94
C ALA A 155 -9.43 -20.29 7.43
N SER A 156 -9.80 -19.13 6.90
CA SER A 156 -9.25 -17.84 7.33
C SER A 156 -10.02 -17.30 8.53
N ARG A 157 -9.67 -16.08 8.96
CA ARG A 157 -10.37 -15.37 10.03
C ARG A 157 -11.88 -15.34 9.76
N ASN A 158 -12.66 -15.59 10.81
CA ASN A 158 -14.12 -15.57 10.79
C ASN A 158 -14.77 -16.64 9.86
N ALA A 159 -14.05 -17.67 9.45
CA ALA A 159 -14.61 -18.83 8.75
C ALA A 159 -14.45 -20.09 9.60
N LYS A 160 -15.51 -20.87 9.74
CA LYS A 160 -15.48 -22.19 10.39
C LYS A 160 -16.09 -23.22 9.45
N ILE A 161 -15.36 -24.31 9.22
CA ILE A 161 -15.79 -25.41 8.37
C ILE A 161 -15.59 -26.75 9.06
N THR A 162 -16.42 -27.71 8.68
CA THR A 162 -16.25 -29.13 8.99
C THR A 162 -15.96 -29.87 7.69
N VAL A 163 -14.90 -30.67 7.67
CA VAL A 163 -14.47 -31.44 6.50
C VAL A 163 -14.64 -32.93 6.78
N THR A 164 -15.33 -33.63 5.89
CA THR A 164 -15.57 -35.08 5.96
C THR A 164 -15.31 -35.73 4.60
N ASN A 165 -15.20 -37.07 4.57
CA ASN A 165 -15.03 -37.85 3.34
C ASN A 165 -13.87 -37.36 2.44
N ALA A 166 -12.77 -36.93 3.07
CA ALA A 166 -11.60 -36.44 2.36
C ALA A 166 -10.87 -37.61 1.68
N SER A 167 -10.52 -37.42 0.40
CA SER A 167 -9.77 -38.41 -0.38
C SER A 167 -8.76 -37.72 -1.30
N LEU A 168 -7.54 -38.27 -1.32
CA LEU A 168 -6.45 -37.85 -2.19
C LEU A 168 -5.99 -39.04 -3.03
N THR A 169 -6.04 -38.87 -4.35
CA THR A 169 -5.46 -39.81 -5.31
C THR A 169 -4.31 -39.11 -6.02
N THR A 170 -3.21 -39.83 -6.22
CA THR A 170 -2.00 -39.34 -6.88
C THR A 170 -1.64 -40.25 -8.05
N THR A 171 -1.15 -39.66 -9.12
CA THR A 171 -0.58 -40.35 -10.28
C THR A 171 0.77 -39.72 -10.62
N SER A 172 1.59 -40.40 -11.41
CA SER A 172 2.76 -39.77 -12.01
C SER A 172 2.34 -38.54 -12.81
N ALA A 173 3.14 -37.48 -12.71
CA ALA A 173 2.91 -36.23 -13.41
C ALA A 173 3.88 -36.11 -14.60
N HIS A 174 3.37 -35.65 -15.72
CA HIS A 174 4.09 -35.40 -16.97
C HIS A 174 3.87 -33.96 -17.43
N THR A 175 4.12 -33.02 -16.53
CA THR A 175 3.88 -31.59 -16.76
C THR A 175 4.87 -31.00 -17.75
N VAL A 176 4.41 -30.07 -18.59
CA VAL A 176 5.27 -29.25 -19.43
C VAL A 176 5.65 -27.97 -18.68
N PRO A 177 6.93 -27.55 -18.65
CA PRO A 177 7.32 -26.27 -18.09
C PRO A 177 6.58 -25.12 -18.77
N SER A 178 6.06 -24.20 -17.97
CA SER A 178 5.45 -22.98 -18.46
C SER A 178 6.48 -21.85 -18.64
N GLU A 179 6.10 -20.83 -19.40
CA GLU A 179 6.87 -19.58 -19.44
C GLU A 179 7.04 -19.01 -18.02
N PRO A 180 8.25 -18.62 -17.63
CA PRO A 180 8.51 -18.02 -16.31
C PRO A 180 7.57 -16.84 -16.05
N TRP A 181 7.10 -16.73 -14.81
CA TRP A 181 6.34 -15.55 -14.39
C TRP A 181 7.19 -14.30 -14.58
N GLN A 182 6.61 -13.29 -15.21
CA GLN A 182 7.16 -11.95 -15.29
C GLN A 182 6.15 -10.98 -14.68
N ALA A 183 6.62 -10.21 -13.70
CA ALA A 183 5.82 -9.13 -13.14
C ALA A 183 5.53 -8.08 -14.22
N GLU A 184 4.31 -7.53 -14.21
CA GLU A 184 4.01 -6.36 -15.02
C GLU A 184 4.91 -5.19 -14.56
N PRO A 185 5.58 -4.49 -15.50
CA PRO A 185 6.40 -3.35 -15.13
C PRO A 185 5.52 -2.27 -14.52
N LEU A 186 6.03 -1.62 -13.47
CA LEU A 186 5.36 -0.46 -12.90
C LEU A 186 5.53 0.74 -13.83
N PRO A 187 4.56 1.67 -13.86
CA PRO A 187 4.76 2.92 -14.58
C PRO A 187 5.89 3.72 -13.94
N VAL A 188 6.63 4.47 -14.75
CA VAL A 188 7.58 5.45 -14.25
C VAL A 188 6.81 6.56 -13.52
N VAL A 189 7.18 6.78 -12.26
CA VAL A 189 6.61 7.80 -11.40
C VAL A 189 7.68 8.83 -11.10
N VAL A 190 7.35 10.11 -11.31
CA VAL A 190 8.17 11.25 -10.92
C VAL A 190 7.39 12.08 -9.91
N GLN A 191 7.99 12.38 -8.77
CA GLN A 191 7.43 13.21 -7.73
C GLN A 191 8.20 14.53 -7.65
N LEU A 192 7.49 15.66 -7.78
CA LEU A 192 8.02 17.00 -7.49
C LEU A 192 7.84 17.29 -6.00
N ALA A 193 8.95 17.50 -5.30
CA ALA A 193 9.00 17.63 -3.84
C ALA A 193 9.31 19.07 -3.38
N SER A 194 8.97 20.06 -4.21
CA SER A 194 9.15 21.49 -3.90
C SER A 194 7.85 22.27 -4.05
N SER A 195 7.71 23.32 -3.23
CA SER A 195 6.50 24.14 -3.17
C SER A 195 6.32 24.98 -4.45
N THR A 196 5.07 25.22 -4.82
CA THR A 196 4.67 26.17 -5.87
C THR A 196 4.72 27.63 -5.43
N VAL A 197 5.11 27.89 -4.18
CA VAL A 197 5.25 29.23 -3.62
C VAL A 197 6.54 29.36 -2.82
N SER A 198 7.16 30.55 -2.87
CA SER A 198 8.34 30.86 -2.05
C SER A 198 8.39 32.34 -1.69
N ALA A 199 8.71 32.67 -0.44
CA ALA A 199 9.07 34.05 -0.06
C ALA A 199 10.54 34.35 -0.33
N SER A 200 11.39 33.33 -0.51
CA SER A 200 12.81 33.49 -0.79
C SER A 200 13.06 33.45 -2.29
N PRO A 201 13.92 34.34 -2.84
CA PRO A 201 14.39 34.21 -4.20
C PRO A 201 15.39 33.04 -4.37
N ASP A 202 16.04 32.57 -3.30
CA ASP A 202 16.81 31.33 -3.31
C ASP A 202 15.88 30.14 -3.13
N TYR A 203 15.85 29.25 -4.11
CA TYR A 203 14.92 28.13 -4.20
C TYR A 203 15.65 26.81 -4.41
N LEU A 204 15.13 25.75 -3.82
CA LEU A 204 15.62 24.39 -4.01
C LEU A 204 14.56 23.58 -4.73
N LEU A 205 14.79 23.31 -6.02
CA LEU A 205 13.98 22.37 -6.77
C LEU A 205 14.38 20.95 -6.36
N GLN A 206 13.39 20.14 -6.00
CA GLN A 206 13.54 18.77 -5.53
C GLN A 206 12.61 17.86 -6.34
N ALA A 207 13.15 16.74 -6.80
CA ALA A 207 12.38 15.72 -7.49
C ALA A 207 12.94 14.33 -7.17
N ARG A 208 12.13 13.29 -7.33
CA ARG A 208 12.61 11.90 -7.26
C ARG A 208 11.78 11.02 -8.19
N ALA A 209 12.35 9.89 -8.60
CA ALA A 209 11.69 8.93 -9.47
C ALA A 209 11.77 7.51 -8.89
N ASN A 210 10.87 6.63 -9.32
CA ASN A 210 10.85 5.22 -8.90
C ASN A 210 11.81 4.31 -9.68
N GLU A 211 12.61 4.88 -10.58
CA GLU A 211 13.60 4.17 -11.38
C GLU A 211 14.93 4.93 -11.42
N ASP A 212 16.00 4.21 -11.77
CA ASP A 212 17.28 4.82 -12.13
C ASP A 212 17.10 5.63 -13.42
N GLY A 213 17.78 6.77 -13.52
CA GLY A 213 17.67 7.60 -14.71
C GLY A 213 18.38 8.93 -14.57
N VAL A 214 17.94 9.89 -15.37
CA VAL A 214 18.59 11.19 -15.53
C VAL A 214 17.55 12.30 -15.47
N PHE A 215 17.81 13.32 -14.65
CA PHE A 215 17.01 14.55 -14.62
C PHE A 215 17.65 15.67 -15.42
N SER A 216 16.83 16.35 -16.23
CA SER A 216 17.16 17.58 -16.94
C SER A 216 16.11 18.64 -16.61
N VAL A 217 16.56 19.88 -16.36
CA VAL A 217 15.69 20.96 -15.88
C VAL A 217 15.89 22.22 -16.71
N ARG A 218 14.77 22.79 -17.16
CA ARG A 218 14.70 24.14 -17.72
C ARG A 218 13.92 25.05 -16.79
N GLN A 219 14.36 26.28 -16.63
CA GLN A 219 13.63 27.38 -15.99
C GLN A 219 13.38 28.45 -17.05
N ASN A 220 12.11 28.78 -17.30
CA ASN A 220 11.72 29.78 -18.32
C ASN A 220 12.43 29.50 -19.67
N GLU A 221 12.37 28.24 -20.12
CA GLU A 221 13.02 27.72 -21.35
C GLU A 221 14.56 27.60 -21.33
N VAL A 222 15.24 28.24 -20.36
CA VAL A 222 16.69 28.17 -20.19
C VAL A 222 17.08 26.90 -19.43
N VAL A 223 18.04 26.14 -19.95
CA VAL A 223 18.57 24.96 -19.27
C VAL A 223 19.38 25.39 -18.05
N ILE A 224 18.97 24.93 -16.86
CA ILE A 224 19.65 25.22 -15.58
C ILE A 224 20.16 23.96 -14.86
N GLY A 225 19.71 22.78 -15.28
CA GLY A 225 20.22 21.50 -14.81
C GLY A 225 20.37 20.56 -15.99
N ASN A 226 21.60 20.13 -16.27
CA ASN A 226 21.89 19.26 -17.40
C ASN A 226 22.17 17.83 -16.94
N GLU A 227 21.33 16.90 -17.38
CA GLU A 227 21.56 15.45 -17.37
C GLU A 227 22.23 14.88 -16.10
N LYS A 228 21.66 15.16 -14.93
CA LYS A 228 22.15 14.59 -13.68
C LYS A 228 21.58 13.19 -13.47
N ALA A 229 22.46 12.19 -13.46
CA ALA A 229 22.10 10.82 -13.10
C ALA A 229 21.67 10.72 -11.63
N VAL A 230 20.65 9.91 -11.37
CA VAL A 230 20.14 9.60 -10.03
C VAL A 230 19.78 8.12 -9.92
N LYS A 231 19.88 7.56 -8.71
CA LYS A 231 19.32 6.24 -8.42
C LYS A 231 17.84 6.35 -8.04
N ALA A 232 17.10 5.26 -8.29
CA ALA A 232 15.71 5.15 -7.92
C ALA A 232 15.49 5.51 -6.44
N GLY A 233 14.53 6.38 -6.16
CA GLY A 233 14.20 6.85 -4.81
C GLY A 233 15.08 7.97 -4.28
N GLU A 234 16.26 8.21 -4.84
CA GLU A 234 17.14 9.30 -4.41
C GLU A 234 16.55 10.66 -4.80
N MET A 235 16.75 11.64 -3.91
CA MET A 235 16.29 13.00 -4.13
C MET A 235 17.26 13.74 -5.06
N TYR A 236 16.79 14.05 -6.27
CA TYR A 236 17.40 15.08 -7.10
C TYR A 236 17.17 16.44 -6.46
N THR A 237 18.22 17.25 -6.37
CA THR A 237 18.16 18.63 -5.89
C THR A 237 18.90 19.56 -6.84
N LEU A 238 18.32 20.73 -7.11
CA LEU A 238 18.89 21.79 -7.93
C LEU A 238 18.59 23.16 -7.31
N PRO A 239 19.60 23.89 -6.80
CA PRO A 239 19.45 25.28 -6.44
C PRO A 239 19.11 26.13 -7.67
N ALA A 240 18.15 27.04 -7.51
CA ALA A 240 17.73 27.99 -8.55
C ALA A 240 17.44 29.36 -7.93
N ARG A 241 17.47 30.40 -8.76
CA ARG A 241 17.09 31.76 -8.37
C ARG A 241 15.73 32.07 -9.00
N LEU A 242 14.74 32.43 -8.18
CA LEU A 242 13.40 32.76 -8.64
C LEU A 242 13.29 34.21 -9.11
N GLU A 243 12.57 34.37 -10.22
CA GLU A 243 11.95 35.63 -10.62
C GLU A 243 10.65 35.88 -9.83
N GLN A 244 9.80 36.80 -10.26
CA GLN A 244 8.48 36.98 -9.66
C GLN A 244 7.60 35.74 -9.87
N THR A 245 7.65 35.18 -11.08
CA THR A 245 7.06 33.90 -11.46
C THR A 245 8.14 33.12 -12.20
N SER A 246 8.36 31.86 -11.85
CA SER A 246 9.33 31.00 -12.53
C SER A 246 8.70 29.65 -12.86
N THR A 247 8.79 29.24 -14.12
CA THR A 247 8.26 27.96 -14.58
C THR A 247 9.41 26.99 -14.86
N PHE A 248 9.40 25.86 -14.15
CA PHE A 248 10.33 24.76 -14.32
C PHE A 248 9.70 23.66 -15.16
N THR A 249 10.42 23.21 -16.18
CA THR A 249 10.14 21.94 -16.88
C THR A 249 11.18 20.93 -16.43
N VAL A 250 10.73 19.89 -15.75
CA VAL A 250 11.56 18.80 -15.21
C VAL A 250 11.33 17.56 -16.06
N THR A 251 12.34 17.18 -16.83
CA THR A 251 12.33 15.95 -17.64
C THR A 251 13.10 14.87 -16.91
N PHE A 252 12.47 13.73 -16.66
CA PHE A 252 13.13 12.52 -16.20
C PHE A 252 13.21 11.51 -17.34
N THR A 253 14.41 11.10 -17.71
CA THR A 253 14.65 10.02 -18.68
C THR A 253 15.03 8.77 -17.89
N PRO A 254 14.13 7.75 -17.79
CA PRO A 254 14.46 6.50 -17.11
C PRO A 254 15.56 5.75 -17.88
N ALA A 255 16.32 4.90 -17.18
CA ALA A 255 17.32 4.03 -17.82
C ALA A 255 16.68 3.09 -18.87
N HIS A 256 15.41 2.75 -18.68
CA HIS A 256 14.60 1.98 -19.61
C HIS A 256 13.23 2.65 -19.78
N GLY A 257 12.76 2.81 -21.02
CA GLY A 257 11.44 3.37 -21.31
C GLY A 257 11.49 4.81 -21.83
N THR A 258 10.36 5.52 -21.73
CA THR A 258 10.17 6.84 -22.33
C THR A 258 10.35 7.96 -21.31
N PRO A 259 10.91 9.12 -21.70
CA PRO A 259 10.99 10.28 -20.82
C PRO A 259 9.63 10.74 -20.28
N VAL A 260 9.61 11.17 -19.03
CA VAL A 260 8.45 11.76 -18.34
C VAL A 260 8.74 13.23 -18.08
N ASN A 261 7.81 14.11 -18.48
CA ASN A 261 7.90 15.54 -18.24
C ASN A 261 6.95 15.96 -17.11
N GLN A 262 7.45 16.77 -16.19
CA GLN A 262 6.71 17.43 -15.12
C GLN A 262 6.90 18.94 -15.24
N GLN A 263 5.88 19.70 -14.84
CA GLN A 263 5.93 21.16 -14.83
C GLN A 263 5.65 21.68 -13.43
N LEU A 264 6.40 22.70 -13.02
CA LEU A 264 6.21 23.39 -11.75
C LEU A 264 6.30 24.89 -11.98
N THR A 265 5.22 25.61 -11.73
CA THR A 265 5.24 27.07 -11.68
C THR A 265 5.32 27.51 -10.24
N VAL A 266 6.32 28.36 -9.94
CA VAL A 266 6.59 28.87 -8.62
C VAL A 266 6.33 30.37 -8.60
N GLU A 267 5.42 30.80 -7.73
CA GLU A 267 5.14 32.20 -7.47
C GLU A 267 5.97 32.71 -6.30
N ARG A 268 6.68 33.81 -6.51
CA ARG A 268 7.39 34.48 -5.43
C ARG A 268 6.43 35.42 -4.71
N ILE A 269 6.14 35.14 -3.45
CA ILE A 269 5.28 35.99 -2.64
C ILE A 269 6.09 37.13 -2.00
N ALA A 270 5.39 38.17 -1.55
CA ALA A 270 6.02 39.27 -0.82
C ALA A 270 6.79 38.75 0.40
N ASP A 271 7.89 39.44 0.73
CA ASP A 271 8.76 39.11 1.85
C ASP A 271 7.95 39.09 3.15
N ARG A 272 7.66 37.88 3.64
CA ARG A 272 7.08 37.58 4.94
C ARG A 272 7.94 36.52 5.61
N ASP A 273 7.92 36.47 6.94
CA ASP A 273 8.64 35.41 7.66
C ASP A 273 7.92 34.07 7.47
N THR A 274 8.40 33.29 6.51
CA THR A 274 7.94 31.90 6.27
C THR A 274 8.78 30.87 7.02
N THR A 275 9.76 31.31 7.82
CA THR A 275 10.61 30.42 8.63
C THR A 275 9.98 30.10 9.98
N HIS A 276 9.08 30.96 10.48
CA HIS A 276 8.32 30.73 11.69
C HIS A 276 6.86 31.16 11.52
N LEU A 277 5.96 30.19 11.34
CA LEU A 277 4.54 30.42 11.07
C LEU A 277 3.66 29.89 12.21
N TYR A 278 2.48 30.48 12.36
CA TYR A 278 1.43 30.00 13.26
C TYR A 278 0.18 29.64 12.46
N ALA A 279 -0.48 28.55 12.87
CA ALA A 279 -1.80 28.19 12.38
C ALA A 279 -2.79 27.92 13.52
N ALA A 280 -4.06 28.23 13.30
CA ALA A 280 -5.16 28.04 14.24
C ALA A 280 -6.37 27.39 13.54
N PRO A 281 -7.29 26.74 14.26
CA PRO A 281 -8.50 26.17 13.66
C PRO A 281 -9.37 27.18 12.90
N ASP A 282 -9.42 28.42 13.38
CA ASP A 282 -10.17 29.54 12.81
C ASP A 282 -9.32 30.52 12.00
N GLY A 283 -8.03 30.18 11.81
CA GLY A 283 -7.08 30.93 11.01
C GLY A 283 -7.54 31.13 9.56
N LYS A 284 -6.94 32.11 8.88
CA LYS A 284 -7.34 32.52 7.52
C LYS A 284 -6.19 32.39 6.55
N ALA A 285 -6.50 32.05 5.29
CA ALA A 285 -5.49 31.93 4.24
C ALA A 285 -4.75 33.25 3.94
N ASP A 286 -5.42 34.39 4.14
CA ASP A 286 -4.88 35.74 3.92
C ASP A 286 -4.24 36.36 5.17
N ALA A 287 -4.23 35.63 6.29
CA ALA A 287 -3.56 36.08 7.51
C ALA A 287 -2.04 36.16 7.34
N GLN A 288 -1.37 36.83 8.28
CA GLN A 288 0.07 37.06 8.21
C GLN A 288 0.89 35.83 8.67
N GLY A 289 0.27 34.87 9.35
CA GLY A 289 0.96 33.70 9.89
C GLY A 289 1.70 33.98 11.19
N THR A 290 1.34 35.04 11.90
CA THR A 290 1.89 35.39 13.21
C THR A 290 1.03 34.80 14.34
N ALA A 291 1.51 34.87 15.58
CA ALA A 291 0.75 34.38 16.72
C ALA A 291 -0.62 35.06 16.89
N ASP A 292 -0.71 36.36 16.56
CA ASP A 292 -1.92 37.17 16.67
C ASP A 292 -2.81 37.11 15.42
N ALA A 293 -2.25 36.75 14.26
CA ALA A 293 -2.95 36.58 12.99
C ALA A 293 -2.54 35.24 12.33
N PRO A 294 -2.97 34.11 12.91
CA PRO A 294 -2.57 32.78 12.44
C PRO A 294 -3.23 32.43 11.10
N LEU A 295 -2.50 31.66 10.30
CA LEU A 295 -3.01 31.08 9.06
C LEU A 295 -3.95 29.91 9.35
N ASP A 296 -4.72 29.48 8.34
CA ASP A 296 -5.24 28.12 8.36
C ASP A 296 -4.10 27.11 8.15
N LEU A 297 -4.30 25.86 8.58
CA LEU A 297 -3.27 24.82 8.56
C LEU A 297 -2.74 24.52 7.14
N ALA A 298 -3.62 24.43 6.14
CA ALA A 298 -3.24 24.08 4.78
C ALA A 298 -2.38 25.17 4.14
N THR A 299 -2.78 26.43 4.30
CA THR A 299 -2.01 27.58 3.81
C THR A 299 -0.65 27.67 4.52
N ALA A 300 -0.60 27.45 5.83
CA ALA A 300 0.64 27.48 6.57
C ALA A 300 1.63 26.38 6.11
N ILE A 301 1.15 25.16 5.84
CA ILE A 301 1.96 24.07 5.31
C ILE A 301 2.55 24.41 3.94
N ALA A 302 1.75 24.99 3.04
CA ALA A 302 2.18 25.37 1.69
C ALA A 302 3.24 26.48 1.70
N LEU A 303 3.11 27.43 2.63
CA LEU A 303 3.98 28.60 2.76
C LEU A 303 5.28 28.31 3.54
N LEU A 304 5.28 27.32 4.43
CA LEU A 304 6.41 27.07 5.33
C LEU A 304 7.70 26.79 4.54
N ALA A 305 8.72 27.62 4.76
CA ALA A 305 10.01 27.48 4.13
C ALA A 305 10.72 26.18 4.57
N PRO A 306 11.64 25.63 3.75
CA PRO A 306 12.53 24.55 4.20
C PRO A 306 13.25 24.92 5.50
N GLY A 307 13.25 24.01 6.48
CA GLY A 307 13.82 24.26 7.82
C GLY A 307 12.92 25.07 8.75
N GLY A 308 11.75 25.52 8.27
CA GLY A 308 10.83 26.35 9.03
C GLY A 308 10.09 25.58 10.13
N LYS A 309 9.54 26.35 11.07
CA LYS A 309 8.71 25.88 12.18
C LYS A 309 7.29 26.41 12.06
N LEU A 310 6.32 25.50 12.03
CA LEU A 310 4.90 25.76 12.10
C LEU A 310 4.37 25.43 13.50
N VAL A 311 3.87 26.44 14.20
CA VAL A 311 3.27 26.30 15.53
C VAL A 311 1.75 26.25 15.41
N LEU A 312 1.15 25.17 15.91
CA LEU A 312 -0.30 24.99 15.92
C LEU A 312 -0.89 25.45 17.25
N LYS A 313 -1.80 26.42 17.21
CA LYS A 313 -2.55 26.86 18.39
C LYS A 313 -3.50 25.77 18.86
N SER A 314 -3.72 25.73 20.17
CA SER A 314 -4.66 24.77 20.78
C SER A 314 -6.02 24.81 20.09
N GLY A 315 -6.58 23.63 19.82
CA GLY A 315 -7.88 23.49 19.18
C GLY A 315 -8.00 22.23 18.34
N ASP A 316 -9.10 22.19 17.59
CA ASP A 316 -9.55 21.01 16.85
C ASP A 316 -9.53 21.34 15.35
N TYR A 317 -8.72 20.61 14.60
CA TYR A 317 -8.42 20.85 13.18
C TYR A 317 -9.06 19.78 12.30
N PRO A 318 -9.59 20.15 11.13
CA PRO A 318 -10.13 19.19 10.18
C PRO A 318 -9.03 18.24 9.68
N GLN A 319 -9.46 17.15 9.04
CA GLN A 319 -8.56 16.26 8.31
C GLN A 319 -7.66 17.08 7.37
N SER A 320 -6.36 16.85 7.44
CA SER A 320 -5.36 17.67 6.73
C SER A 320 -4.31 16.81 6.03
N GLU A 321 -3.56 17.44 5.13
CA GLU A 321 -2.49 16.81 4.35
C GLU A 321 -1.24 17.70 4.37
N ILE A 322 -0.08 17.05 4.47
CA ILE A 322 1.23 17.64 4.17
C ILE A 322 1.70 16.98 2.86
N PRO A 323 1.46 17.61 1.70
CA PRO A 323 1.66 16.99 0.39
C PRO A 323 3.13 16.86 0.04
N VAL A 324 3.47 16.03 -0.95
CA VAL A 324 4.87 15.83 -1.41
C VAL A 324 5.60 17.16 -1.68
N ALA A 325 4.92 18.15 -2.28
CA ALA A 325 5.45 19.47 -2.57
C ALA A 325 5.86 20.28 -1.32
N ALA A 326 5.34 19.92 -0.14
CA ALA A 326 5.66 20.56 1.13
C ALA A 326 6.88 19.93 1.83
N SER A 327 7.62 19.03 1.18
CA SER A 327 8.81 18.39 1.74
C SER A 327 9.88 19.39 2.19
N GLY A 328 10.64 18.99 3.21
CA GLY A 328 11.91 19.62 3.56
C GLY A 328 13.08 19.02 2.77
N SER A 329 14.29 19.22 3.28
CA SER A 329 15.51 18.55 2.82
C SER A 329 16.24 17.91 4.00
N SER A 330 17.24 17.07 3.71
CA SER A 330 18.03 16.37 4.73
C SER A 330 18.73 17.29 5.72
N ASP A 331 19.06 18.52 5.31
CA ASP A 331 19.68 19.57 6.12
C ASP A 331 18.66 20.61 6.65
N LYS A 332 17.43 20.63 6.13
CA LYS A 332 16.39 21.61 6.48
C LYS A 332 15.04 20.93 6.72
N LEU A 333 14.99 20.13 7.78
CA LEU A 333 13.79 19.48 8.27
C LEU A 333 12.74 20.54 8.66
N LYS A 334 11.50 20.40 8.19
CA LYS A 334 10.39 21.26 8.62
C LYS A 334 9.78 20.74 9.92
N THR A 335 9.30 21.62 10.78
CA THR A 335 8.69 21.22 12.07
C THR A 335 7.24 21.66 12.13
N LEU A 336 6.33 20.75 12.50
CA LEU A 336 4.97 21.05 12.95
C LEU A 336 4.90 20.75 14.45
N GLN A 337 4.65 21.77 15.26
CA GLN A 337 4.68 21.66 16.72
C GLN A 337 3.39 22.20 17.34
N ALA A 338 2.80 21.43 18.25
CA ALA A 338 1.66 21.87 19.05
C ALA A 338 2.05 22.94 20.11
N ASP A 339 1.19 23.94 20.27
CA ASP A 339 1.16 24.92 21.37
C ASP A 339 -0.10 24.66 22.21
N GLY A 340 0.04 23.78 23.19
CA GLY A 340 -1.03 23.23 24.01
C GLY A 340 -1.73 22.03 23.39
N LYS A 341 -3.06 21.90 23.55
CA LYS A 341 -3.82 20.73 23.07
C LYS A 341 -4.27 20.92 21.63
N VAL A 342 -3.64 20.23 20.70
CA VAL A 342 -3.96 20.25 19.27
C VAL A 342 -4.48 18.88 18.85
N VAL A 343 -5.69 18.83 18.31
CA VAL A 343 -6.32 17.60 17.79
C VAL A 343 -6.53 17.76 16.29
N ILE A 344 -6.03 16.83 15.48
CA ILE A 344 -6.24 16.80 14.02
C ILE A 344 -7.10 15.57 13.67
N HIS A 345 -8.17 15.76 12.91
CA HIS A 345 -9.09 14.69 12.50
C HIS A 345 -8.55 13.84 11.33
N GLY A 346 -7.31 13.37 11.46
CA GLY A 346 -6.56 12.67 10.42
C GLY A 346 -5.50 13.54 9.77
N LEU A 347 -4.33 12.94 9.55
CA LEU A 347 -3.21 13.63 8.91
C LEU A 347 -2.56 12.70 7.88
N LEU A 348 -2.56 13.14 6.62
CA LEU A 348 -1.80 12.49 5.56
C LEU A 348 -0.45 13.18 5.41
N LEU A 349 0.64 12.49 5.71
CA LEU A 349 2.01 12.97 5.58
C LEU A 349 2.69 12.33 4.36
N ASP A 350 2.44 12.90 3.19
CA ASP A 350 3.08 12.49 1.94
C ASP A 350 4.47 13.12 1.76
N ALA A 351 4.70 14.26 2.41
CA ALA A 351 5.99 14.92 2.46
C ALA A 351 7.06 14.13 3.20
N SER A 352 8.30 14.36 2.79
CA SER A 352 9.51 13.88 3.47
C SER A 352 10.15 15.00 4.29
N TYR A 353 11.00 14.62 5.25
CA TYR A 353 11.78 15.56 6.08
C TYR A 353 10.93 16.49 6.95
N TRP A 354 9.94 15.93 7.64
CA TRP A 354 9.13 16.62 8.66
C TRP A 354 9.36 16.07 10.07
N HIS A 355 9.37 16.95 11.05
CA HIS A 355 9.20 16.65 12.47
C HIS A 355 7.77 17.02 12.89
N ILE A 356 6.95 16.02 13.18
CA ILE A 356 5.60 16.21 13.71
C ILE A 356 5.68 15.99 15.23
N ASN A 357 5.31 17.01 16.02
CA ASN A 357 5.56 17.00 17.45
C ASN A 357 4.35 17.43 18.29
N GLY A 358 3.91 16.54 19.18
CA GLY A 358 3.00 16.89 20.29
C GLY A 358 1.53 17.04 19.92
N ILE A 359 1.09 16.48 18.79
CA ILE A 359 -0.32 16.52 18.35
C ILE A 359 -1.09 15.26 18.74
N ASP A 360 -2.41 15.41 18.88
CA ASP A 360 -3.36 14.30 18.92
C ASP A 360 -3.98 14.08 17.53
N VAL A 361 -4.23 12.82 17.16
CA VAL A 361 -4.89 12.44 15.89
C VAL A 361 -6.09 11.53 16.15
N THR A 362 -7.28 11.94 15.70
CA THR A 362 -8.54 11.22 15.93
C THR A 362 -9.35 11.05 14.64
N GLY A 363 -10.38 10.19 14.65
CA GLY A 363 -11.29 10.00 13.52
C GLY A 363 -10.67 9.20 12.37
N LYS A 364 -9.65 9.75 11.71
CA LYS A 364 -8.84 9.08 10.67
C LYS A 364 -7.41 8.89 11.15
N SER A 365 -6.66 7.99 10.51
CA SER A 365 -5.26 7.71 10.84
C SER A 365 -4.34 8.91 10.62
N LEU A 366 -3.21 8.93 11.34
CA LEU A 366 -1.98 9.53 10.84
C LEU A 366 -1.36 8.55 9.83
N ARG A 367 -1.41 8.87 8.53
CA ARG A 367 -0.81 8.05 7.49
C ARG A 367 0.47 8.71 6.98
N VAL A 368 1.61 8.07 7.21
CA VAL A 368 2.94 8.52 6.77
C VAL A 368 3.33 7.78 5.51
N GLN A 369 3.50 8.53 4.41
CA GLN A 369 3.91 8.00 3.11
C GLN A 369 5.24 8.58 2.60
N GLY A 370 5.65 9.74 3.13
CA GLY A 370 6.99 10.26 2.91
C GLY A 370 8.07 9.54 3.74
N SER A 371 9.32 9.96 3.54
CA SER A 371 10.50 9.37 4.15
C SER A 371 11.21 10.36 5.07
N HIS A 372 12.07 9.85 5.94
CA HIS A 372 12.91 10.66 6.85
C HIS A 372 12.10 11.61 7.76
N ASN A 373 10.89 11.20 8.14
CA ASN A 373 10.06 11.94 9.07
C ASN A 373 10.31 11.49 10.51
N LEU A 374 10.25 12.44 11.44
CA LEU A 374 10.24 12.19 12.88
C LEU A 374 8.84 12.46 13.41
N ILE A 375 8.19 11.41 13.90
CA ILE A 375 6.88 11.49 14.55
C ILE A 375 7.12 11.34 16.06
N GLU A 376 6.98 12.43 16.80
CA GLU A 376 7.36 12.50 18.21
C GLU A 376 6.18 12.95 19.07
N ARG A 377 5.91 12.22 20.16
CA ARG A 377 4.84 12.58 21.12
C ARG A 377 3.48 12.76 20.45
N VAL A 378 3.16 11.90 19.47
CA VAL A 378 1.86 11.90 18.79
C VAL A 378 0.96 10.85 19.43
N THR A 379 -0.24 11.27 19.83
CA THR A 379 -1.25 10.35 20.38
C THR A 379 -2.34 10.10 19.33
N ALA A 380 -2.49 8.86 18.86
CA ALA A 380 -3.61 8.48 18.00
C ALA A 380 -4.67 7.72 18.79
N TYR A 381 -5.94 8.14 18.70
CA TYR A 381 -7.05 7.49 19.39
C TYR A 381 -8.36 7.62 18.62
N ARG A 382 -9.29 6.68 18.85
CA ARG A 382 -10.64 6.69 18.25
C ARG A 382 -10.63 6.90 16.72
N ASN A 383 -9.63 6.33 16.06
CA ASN A 383 -9.54 6.30 14.61
C ASN A 383 -10.43 5.16 14.07
N ASP A 384 -10.93 5.31 12.86
CA ASP A 384 -11.77 4.31 12.18
C ASP A 384 -10.99 3.05 11.75
N ASP A 385 -9.66 3.16 11.68
CA ASP A 385 -8.71 2.08 11.42
C ASP A 385 -7.46 2.26 12.33
N THR A 386 -6.31 1.72 11.92
CA THR A 386 -5.00 1.86 12.56
C THR A 386 -4.69 3.32 12.87
N GLY A 387 -4.34 3.65 14.12
CA GLY A 387 -4.12 5.04 14.53
C GLY A 387 -2.94 5.72 13.82
N ILE A 388 -1.78 5.07 13.78
CA ILE A 388 -0.59 5.53 13.05
C ILE A 388 -0.19 4.45 12.05
N GLN A 389 -0.17 4.80 10.77
CA GLN A 389 0.12 3.90 9.66
C GLN A 389 1.29 4.42 8.83
N ILE A 390 2.34 3.61 8.67
CA ILE A 390 3.41 3.87 7.69
C ILE A 390 3.16 2.95 6.50
N SER A 391 2.93 3.54 5.34
CA SER A 391 2.54 2.82 4.11
C SER A 391 2.92 3.62 2.89
N SER A 392 2.70 3.10 1.68
CA SER A 392 2.97 3.84 0.45
C SER A 392 1.86 3.60 -0.56
N PRO A 393 1.63 4.55 -1.49
CA PRO A 393 0.59 4.40 -2.50
C PRO A 393 0.80 3.14 -3.33
N GLU A 394 -0.30 2.59 -3.82
CA GLU A 394 -0.23 1.52 -4.82
C GLU A 394 0.53 2.02 -6.06
N LYS A 395 1.27 1.12 -6.72
CA LYS A 395 2.00 1.38 -7.98
C LYS A 395 3.09 2.46 -7.92
N ILE A 396 3.40 3.02 -6.74
CA ILE A 396 4.45 4.03 -6.59
C ILE A 396 5.87 3.48 -6.85
N GLY A 397 6.04 2.17 -6.71
CA GLY A 397 7.34 1.49 -6.81
C GLY A 397 8.09 1.49 -5.48
N ARG A 398 8.73 0.34 -5.18
CA ARG A 398 9.48 0.12 -3.94
C ARG A 398 10.51 1.22 -3.62
N PRO A 399 11.25 1.78 -4.60
CA PRO A 399 12.19 2.86 -4.32
C PRO A 399 11.57 4.13 -3.74
N LEU A 400 10.27 4.37 -3.98
CA LEU A 400 9.53 5.50 -3.43
C LEU A 400 8.74 5.15 -2.15
N TRP A 401 8.91 3.96 -1.60
CA TRP A 401 8.26 3.61 -0.34
C TRP A 401 8.76 4.45 0.83
N ALA A 402 7.83 4.74 1.73
CA ALA A 402 8.07 5.40 3.01
C ALA A 402 9.19 4.65 3.75
N SER A 403 10.25 5.37 4.09
CA SER A 403 11.48 4.80 4.63
C SER A 403 12.16 5.76 5.59
N TYR A 404 12.97 5.21 6.49
CA TYR A 404 13.74 6.00 7.48
C TYR A 404 12.90 6.92 8.37
N ASN A 405 11.62 6.58 8.57
CA ASN A 405 10.77 7.28 9.51
C ASN A 405 11.04 6.79 10.94
N ARG A 406 11.03 7.69 11.92
CA ARG A 406 11.16 7.36 13.34
C ARG A 406 9.88 7.75 14.07
N VAL A 407 9.31 6.84 14.85
CA VAL A 407 8.17 7.10 15.73
C VAL A 407 8.63 6.94 17.17
N VAL A 408 8.52 8.00 17.98
CA VAL A 408 9.02 8.08 19.36
C VAL A 408 8.05 8.68 20.35
#